data_AF-A0AAV0NHN9-F1
#
_entry.id   AF-A0AAV0NHN9-F1
#
_cell.length_a   1.000
_cell.length_b   1.000
_cell.length_c   1.000
_cell.angle_alpha   90.00
_cell.angle_beta   90.00
_cell.angle_gamma   90.00
#
_symmetry.space_group_name_H-M   'P 1'
#
loop_
_entity.id
_entity.type
_entity.pdbx_description
1 polymer ?
#
loop_
_entity_poly.entity_id
_entity_poly.type
_entity_poly.pdbx_seq_one_letter_code
_entity_poly.pdbx_strand_id
1 'polypeptide(L)'
;MAAASTQPQQNECSAAYDRLAELKAFDETKAGVKGLVDAGVTQIPRIFQAPPHLLDSVDRASPVSPDDPNFSFPIIDLEGADRDPAKRKQIVEKIRDASANWGFFQVVNHGIPETVLEEMKAGVHRFYEQDVELKKQFYTRVICREILKEYSEGVLKLGELLFQLLSEALGLRSSHLKELNCTKGLQVLCHYYPACPQPELTLGACKHEDNDFITVLLQDHIGGLQVLHRNQWVDVPPLPAALVVNLGDLLQASFSNSNYAIFLVSCDFVCSELE
;
A
#
# COMPACT_ATOMS: atom_id res chain seq x y z
N MET A 1 -31.58 68.58 5.25
CA MET A 1 -30.31 68.18 4.60
C MET A 1 -29.39 67.74 5.71
N ALA A 2 -28.94 66.49 5.83
CA ALA A 2 -28.54 65.52 4.83
C ALA A 2 -29.13 64.13 5.08
N ALA A 3 -29.44 63.43 3.99
CA ALA A 3 -29.74 62.00 3.99
C ALA A 3 -28.42 61.24 3.84
N ALA A 4 -28.09 60.36 4.78
CA ALA A 4 -27.01 59.40 4.63
C ALA A 4 -27.59 58.11 4.04
N SER A 5 -27.11 57.77 2.85
CA SER A 5 -27.49 56.57 2.11
C SER A 5 -26.95 55.32 2.80
N THR A 6 -27.83 54.41 3.21
CA THR A 6 -27.48 53.02 3.48
C THR A 6 -27.48 52.24 2.17
N GLN A 7 -26.30 51.90 1.65
CA GLN A 7 -26.18 50.81 0.69
C GLN A 7 -26.12 49.48 1.45
N PRO A 8 -26.79 48.41 0.98
CA PRO A 8 -26.68 47.10 1.59
C PRO A 8 -25.29 46.52 1.30
N GLN A 9 -24.61 46.07 2.35
CA GLN A 9 -23.48 45.17 2.21
C GLN A 9 -23.94 43.93 1.44
N GLN A 10 -23.42 43.78 0.22
CA GLN A 10 -23.45 42.50 -0.48
C GLN A 10 -22.60 41.52 0.33
N ASN A 11 -23.24 40.76 1.20
CA ASN A 11 -22.72 39.47 1.63
C ASN A 11 -22.69 38.57 0.39
N GLU A 12 -21.55 38.52 -0.31
CA GLU A 12 -21.25 37.41 -1.20
C GLU A 12 -21.19 36.14 -0.36
N CYS A 13 -22.30 35.42 -0.32
CA CYS A 13 -22.39 34.07 0.20
C CYS A 13 -21.50 33.20 -0.68
N SER A 14 -20.25 32.96 -0.28
CA SER A 14 -19.45 31.91 -0.91
C SER A 14 -20.26 30.62 -0.74
N ALA A 15 -20.72 30.03 -1.85
CA ALA A 15 -21.45 28.77 -1.81
C ALA A 15 -20.66 27.79 -0.93
N ALA A 16 -21.28 27.30 0.14
CA ALA A 16 -20.66 26.35 1.03
C ALA A 16 -20.15 25.17 0.19
N TYR A 17 -18.87 24.85 0.32
CA TYR A 17 -18.24 23.78 -0.43
C TYR A 17 -18.93 22.44 -0.14
N ASP A 18 -19.61 21.88 -1.14
CA ASP A 18 -20.28 20.59 -1.04
C ASP A 18 -19.35 19.48 -1.55
N ARG A 19 -18.53 18.96 -0.63
CA ARG A 19 -17.60 17.87 -0.90
C ARG A 19 -18.31 16.60 -1.42
N LEU A 20 -19.53 16.33 -0.95
CA LEU A 20 -20.26 15.11 -1.31
C LEU A 20 -20.76 15.19 -2.76
N ALA A 21 -21.26 16.35 -3.18
CA ALA A 21 -21.65 16.58 -4.56
C ALA A 21 -20.46 16.45 -5.52
N GLU A 22 -19.29 17.02 -5.18
CA GLU A 22 -18.08 16.91 -6.00
C GLU A 22 -17.58 15.47 -6.10
N LEU A 23 -17.55 14.73 -4.97
CA LEU A 23 -17.18 13.30 -4.98
C LEU A 23 -18.13 12.48 -5.85
N LYS A 24 -19.43 12.70 -5.72
CA LYS A 24 -20.43 11.99 -6.53
C LYS A 24 -20.26 12.29 -8.01
N ALA A 25 -20.06 13.55 -8.39
CA ALA A 25 -19.81 13.94 -9.77
C ALA A 25 -18.53 13.31 -10.32
N PHE A 26 -17.47 13.25 -9.51
CA PHE A 26 -16.22 12.58 -9.86
C PHE A 26 -16.43 11.07 -10.05
N ASP A 27 -17.09 10.38 -9.12
CA ASP A 27 -17.35 8.95 -9.20
C ASP A 27 -18.23 8.58 -10.42
N GLU A 28 -19.20 9.44 -10.76
CA GLU A 28 -20.05 9.27 -11.94
C GLU A 28 -19.27 9.29 -13.26
N THR A 29 -18.11 9.96 -13.31
CA THR A 29 -17.23 9.92 -14.48
C THR A 29 -16.66 8.53 -14.75
N LYS A 30 -16.44 7.73 -13.69
CA LYS A 30 -15.75 6.44 -13.71
C LYS A 30 -14.36 6.48 -14.37
N ALA A 31 -13.78 7.67 -14.49
CA ALA A 31 -12.47 7.87 -15.11
C ALA A 31 -11.33 7.65 -14.11
N GLY A 32 -11.64 7.72 -12.81
CA GLY A 32 -10.65 7.68 -11.74
C GLY A 32 -9.69 8.87 -11.79
N VAL A 33 -8.69 8.86 -10.91
CA VAL A 33 -7.71 9.96 -10.81
C VAL A 33 -6.86 10.09 -12.08
N LYS A 34 -6.60 8.99 -12.80
CA LYS A 34 -5.90 9.01 -14.09
C LYS A 34 -6.64 9.84 -15.14
N GLY A 35 -7.98 9.81 -15.16
CA GLY A 35 -8.76 10.66 -16.07
C GLY A 35 -8.56 12.16 -15.85
N LEU A 36 -8.21 12.59 -14.63
CA LEU A 36 -7.85 13.99 -14.36
C LEU A 36 -6.49 14.32 -14.99
N VAL A 37 -5.52 13.42 -14.83
CA VAL A 37 -4.18 13.57 -15.41
C VAL A 37 -4.24 13.60 -16.94
N ASP A 38 -5.02 12.71 -17.54
CA ASP A 38 -5.23 12.67 -19.00
C ASP A 38 -5.92 13.93 -19.54
N ALA A 39 -6.73 14.59 -18.71
CA ALA A 39 -7.33 15.89 -19.03
C ALA A 39 -6.35 17.07 -18.89
N GLY A 40 -5.11 16.83 -18.43
CA GLY A 40 -4.08 17.84 -18.29
C GLY A 40 -4.31 18.82 -17.14
N VAL A 41 -4.96 18.38 -16.05
CA VAL A 41 -5.18 19.26 -14.89
C VAL A 41 -3.84 19.70 -14.28
N THR A 42 -3.74 20.98 -13.96
CA THR A 42 -2.56 21.56 -13.28
C THR A 42 -2.81 21.81 -11.79
N GLN A 43 -4.06 21.67 -11.35
CA GLN A 43 -4.47 21.82 -9.96
C GLN A 43 -5.35 20.64 -9.57
N ILE A 44 -5.10 20.04 -8.40
CA ILE A 44 -5.90 18.92 -7.93
C ILE A 44 -7.27 19.42 -7.40
N PRO A 45 -8.37 18.72 -7.70
CA PRO A 45 -9.68 19.01 -7.13
C PRO A 45 -9.66 19.04 -5.60
N ARG A 46 -10.52 19.87 -4.99
CA ARG A 46 -10.53 20.07 -3.54
C ARG A 46 -10.90 18.80 -2.77
N ILE A 47 -11.59 17.85 -3.41
CA ILE A 47 -11.89 16.53 -2.83
C ILE A 47 -10.62 15.69 -2.54
N PHE A 48 -9.52 15.92 -3.25
CA PHE A 48 -8.23 15.22 -3.10
C PHE A 48 -7.20 15.99 -2.28
N GLN A 49 -7.50 17.24 -1.91
CA GLN A 49 -6.62 17.99 -1.01
C GLN A 49 -6.77 17.42 0.41
N ALA A 50 -5.68 16.88 0.93
CA ALA A 50 -5.63 16.36 2.28
C ALA A 50 -5.83 17.51 3.29
N PRO A 51 -6.63 17.31 4.35
CA PRO A 51 -6.69 18.25 5.46
C PRO A 51 -5.30 18.55 6.03
N PRO A 52 -4.98 19.78 6.45
CA PRO A 52 -3.65 20.15 6.92
C PRO A 52 -3.10 19.23 8.02
N HIS A 53 -3.94 18.81 8.97
CA HIS A 53 -3.54 17.91 10.05
C HIS A 53 -3.07 16.51 9.59
N LEU A 54 -3.53 16.04 8.43
CA LEU A 54 -3.00 14.78 7.85
C LEU A 54 -1.63 15.01 7.23
N LEU A 55 -1.42 16.15 6.59
CA LEU A 55 -0.12 16.55 6.02
C LEU A 55 0.92 16.83 7.11
N ASP A 56 0.50 17.34 8.27
CA ASP A 56 1.36 17.59 9.44
C ASP A 56 1.75 16.28 10.17
N SER A 57 0.92 15.23 10.08
CA SER A 57 1.18 13.91 10.68
C SER A 57 2.17 13.07 9.88
N VAL A 58 2.30 13.39 8.59
CA VAL A 58 3.46 13.00 7.79
C VAL A 58 4.53 13.99 8.16
N ASP A 59 5.25 13.72 9.25
CA ASP A 59 6.41 14.51 9.64
C ASP A 59 7.37 14.50 8.44
N ARG A 60 7.31 15.55 7.60
CA ARG A 60 8.20 15.74 6.44
C ARG A 60 9.62 16.09 6.90
N ALA A 61 9.96 15.81 8.17
CA ALA A 61 11.33 15.48 8.50
C ALA A 61 11.82 14.50 7.43
N SER A 62 12.94 14.84 6.77
CA SER A 62 13.47 14.02 5.68
C SER A 62 13.40 12.56 6.10
N PRO A 63 12.64 11.69 5.40
CA PRO A 63 12.61 10.28 5.72
C PRO A 63 14.05 9.81 5.89
N VAL A 64 14.29 8.98 6.91
CA VAL A 64 15.64 8.47 7.15
C VAL A 64 16.10 7.86 5.84
N SER A 65 17.13 8.45 5.22
CA SER A 65 17.58 8.03 3.91
C SER A 65 17.94 6.55 3.97
N PRO A 66 17.64 5.76 2.92
CA PRO A 66 18.19 4.41 2.79
C PRO A 66 19.72 4.35 2.95
N ASP A 67 20.40 5.48 2.73
CA ASP A 67 21.85 5.64 2.89
C ASP A 67 22.31 5.90 4.34
N ASP A 68 21.39 6.01 5.32
CA ASP A 68 21.78 6.07 6.73
C ASP A 68 22.40 4.72 7.13
N PRO A 69 23.69 4.69 7.54
CA PRO A 69 24.36 3.44 7.89
C PRO A 69 23.75 2.73 9.12
N ASN A 70 22.90 3.40 9.89
CA ASN A 70 22.16 2.82 11.01
C ASN A 70 20.75 2.35 10.62
N PHE A 71 20.33 2.60 9.38
CA PHE A 71 19.05 2.18 8.85
C PHE A 71 19.19 0.86 8.10
N SER A 72 18.45 -0.17 8.54
CA SER A 72 18.41 -1.46 7.86
C SER A 72 16.99 -2.01 7.92
N PHE A 73 16.23 -1.76 6.86
CA PHE A 73 14.94 -2.42 6.68
C PHE A 73 15.15 -3.95 6.58
N PRO A 74 14.37 -4.80 7.27
CA PRO A 74 14.64 -6.23 7.29
C PRO A 74 14.41 -6.87 5.92
N ILE A 75 15.42 -7.56 5.40
CA ILE A 75 15.33 -8.37 4.17
C ILE A 75 15.59 -9.83 4.53
N ILE A 76 14.66 -10.70 4.17
CA ILE A 76 14.65 -12.11 4.54
C ILE A 76 14.72 -12.96 3.28
N ASP A 77 15.84 -13.66 3.12
CA ASP A 77 16.01 -14.66 2.08
C ASP A 77 15.30 -15.96 2.47
N LEU A 78 14.30 -16.36 1.67
CA LEU A 78 13.51 -17.58 1.89
C LEU A 78 14.12 -18.82 1.24
N GLU A 79 15.27 -18.71 0.58
CA GLU A 79 15.91 -19.83 -0.11
C GLU A 79 16.20 -20.98 0.86
N GLY A 80 15.62 -22.15 0.57
CA GLY A 80 15.85 -23.37 1.35
C GLY A 80 15.01 -23.50 2.62
N ALA A 81 14.06 -22.58 2.87
CA ALA A 81 13.16 -22.64 4.04
C ALA A 81 12.40 -23.98 4.18
N ASP A 82 12.11 -24.65 3.07
CA ASP A 82 11.38 -25.93 3.05
C ASP A 82 12.28 -27.17 2.91
N ARG A 83 13.60 -26.98 2.73
CA ARG A 83 14.53 -28.08 2.40
C ARG A 83 15.61 -28.30 3.46
N ASP A 84 16.03 -27.23 4.13
CA ASP A 84 17.13 -27.26 5.08
C ASP A 84 16.64 -26.80 6.47
N PRO A 85 16.55 -27.72 7.46
CA PRO A 85 16.11 -27.38 8.82
C PRO A 85 16.97 -26.32 9.51
N ALA A 86 18.27 -26.26 9.22
CA ALA A 86 19.17 -25.28 9.81
C ALA A 86 18.92 -23.88 9.23
N LYS A 87 18.77 -23.79 7.89
CA LYS A 87 18.35 -22.53 7.24
C LYS A 87 16.97 -22.10 7.71
N ARG A 88 16.00 -23.01 7.79
CA ARG A 88 14.65 -22.72 8.28
C ARG A 88 14.69 -22.08 9.67
N LYS A 89 15.46 -22.65 10.60
CA LYS A 89 15.60 -22.09 11.95
C LYS A 89 16.12 -20.65 11.94
N GLN A 90 17.13 -20.36 11.11
CA GLN A 90 17.67 -19.00 10.95
C GLN A 90 16.63 -18.04 10.36
N ILE A 91 15.87 -18.48 9.35
CA ILE A 91 14.79 -17.71 8.73
C ILE A 91 13.70 -17.40 9.76
N VAL A 92 13.28 -18.38 10.56
CA VAL A 92 12.30 -18.19 11.64
C VAL A 92 12.78 -17.16 12.67
N GLU A 93 14.06 -17.17 13.03
CA GLU A 93 14.64 -16.18 13.94
C GLU A 93 14.63 -14.77 13.34
N LYS A 94 14.95 -14.62 12.04
CA LYS A 94 14.85 -13.33 11.33
C LYS A 94 13.42 -12.83 11.24
N ILE A 95 12.46 -13.71 10.91
CA ILE A 95 11.04 -13.37 10.87
C ILE A 95 10.57 -12.94 12.26
N ARG A 96 10.95 -13.65 13.33
CA ARG A 96 10.61 -13.25 14.70
C ARG A 96 11.09 -11.84 15.02
N ASP A 97 12.34 -11.53 14.69
CA ASP A 97 12.94 -10.22 14.97
C ASP A 97 12.29 -9.10 14.14
N ALA A 98 12.09 -9.32 12.83
CA ALA A 98 11.42 -8.36 11.96
C ALA A 98 9.97 -8.11 12.38
N SER A 99 9.22 -9.17 12.69
CA SER A 99 7.86 -9.06 13.21
C SER A 99 7.80 -8.33 14.55
N ALA A 100 8.77 -8.54 15.46
CA ALA A 100 8.81 -7.88 16.77
C ALA A 100 9.14 -6.39 16.69
N ASN A 101 10.11 -6.02 15.85
CA ASN A 101 10.67 -4.68 15.85
C ASN A 101 10.06 -3.77 14.78
N TRP A 102 9.61 -4.35 13.66
CA TRP A 102 9.13 -3.60 12.50
C TRP A 102 7.68 -3.90 12.17
N GLY A 103 7.29 -5.18 12.23
CA GLY A 103 6.05 -5.64 11.60
C GLY A 103 6.08 -5.65 10.08
N PHE A 104 7.26 -5.37 9.53
CA PHE A 104 7.60 -5.27 8.12
C PHE A 104 8.85 -6.06 7.83
N PHE A 105 8.89 -6.66 6.65
CA PHE A 105 10.11 -7.15 6.06
C PHE A 105 9.93 -7.35 4.57
N GLN A 106 11.01 -7.25 3.80
CA GLN A 106 11.05 -7.72 2.43
C GLN A 106 11.45 -9.19 2.41
N VAL A 107 10.87 -9.94 1.47
CA VAL A 107 11.28 -11.31 1.18
C VAL A 107 11.86 -11.41 -0.22
N VAL A 108 12.93 -12.19 -0.35
CA VAL A 108 13.56 -12.56 -1.63
C VAL A 108 13.64 -14.08 -1.74
N ASN A 109 13.88 -14.59 -2.95
CA ASN A 109 13.88 -16.04 -3.23
C ASN A 109 12.59 -16.74 -2.74
N HIS A 110 11.46 -16.03 -2.81
CA HIS A 110 10.14 -16.46 -2.32
C HIS A 110 9.44 -17.48 -3.23
N GLY A 111 10.05 -17.84 -4.36
CA GLY A 111 9.59 -18.92 -5.25
C GLY A 111 8.52 -18.52 -6.28
N ILE A 112 8.12 -17.25 -6.34
CA ILE A 112 7.29 -16.72 -7.44
C ILE A 112 8.24 -16.29 -8.57
N PRO A 113 8.05 -16.74 -9.81
CA PRO A 113 8.94 -16.37 -10.91
C PRO A 113 8.94 -14.86 -11.14
N GLU A 114 10.13 -14.27 -11.34
CA GLU A 114 10.27 -12.84 -11.62
C GLU A 114 9.46 -12.42 -12.86
N THR A 115 9.39 -13.27 -13.88
CA THR A 115 8.55 -13.04 -15.07
C THR A 115 7.07 -12.85 -14.73
N VAL A 116 6.56 -13.54 -13.70
CA VAL A 116 5.18 -13.39 -13.23
C VAL A 116 4.99 -12.06 -12.52
N LEU A 117 5.97 -11.64 -11.71
CA LEU A 117 5.94 -10.33 -11.03
C LEU A 117 5.96 -9.18 -12.05
N GLU A 118 6.86 -9.24 -13.03
CA GLU A 118 6.98 -8.22 -14.08
C GLU A 118 5.73 -8.16 -14.95
N GLU A 119 5.19 -9.30 -15.36
CA GLU A 119 3.97 -9.33 -16.18
C GLU A 119 2.73 -8.91 -15.38
N MET A 120 2.70 -9.13 -14.06
CA MET A 120 1.65 -8.60 -13.20
C MET A 120 1.69 -7.06 -13.16
N LYS A 121 2.86 -6.46 -12.95
CA LYS A 121 3.06 -4.99 -13.00
C LYS A 121 2.67 -4.43 -14.36
N ALA A 122 3.17 -5.03 -15.45
CA ALA A 122 2.87 -4.62 -16.80
C ALA A 122 1.36 -4.77 -17.13
N GLY A 123 0.71 -5.83 -16.65
CA GLY A 123 -0.72 -6.06 -16.80
C GLY A 123 -1.57 -4.98 -16.13
N VAL A 124 -1.23 -4.60 -14.90
CA VAL A 124 -1.88 -3.50 -14.18
C VAL A 124 -1.69 -2.18 -14.93
N HIS A 125 -0.46 -1.87 -15.34
CA HIS A 125 -0.17 -0.66 -16.11
C HIS A 125 -1.00 -0.61 -17.40
N ARG A 126 -0.96 -1.68 -18.21
CA ARG A 126 -1.76 -1.77 -19.45
C ARG A 126 -3.25 -1.61 -19.20
N PHE A 127 -3.78 -2.14 -18.10
CA PHE A 127 -5.19 -1.98 -17.75
C PHE A 127 -5.54 -0.52 -17.45
N TYR A 128 -4.73 0.17 -16.64
CA TYR A 128 -5.01 1.56 -16.24
C TYR A 128 -4.79 2.57 -17.39
N GLU A 129 -3.92 2.26 -18.35
CA GLU A 129 -3.71 3.06 -19.57
C GLU A 129 -4.77 2.85 -20.67
N GLN A 130 -5.74 1.95 -20.49
CA GLN A 130 -6.84 1.81 -21.46
C GLN A 130 -7.78 3.01 -21.46
N ASP A 131 -8.46 3.19 -22.61
CA ASP A 131 -9.58 4.12 -22.74
C ASP A 131 -10.60 3.95 -21.63
N VAL A 132 -11.07 5.08 -21.08
CA VAL A 132 -12.05 5.10 -20.00
C VAL A 132 -13.32 4.30 -20.31
N GLU A 133 -13.77 4.30 -21.57
CA GLU A 133 -14.96 3.55 -22.00
C GLU A 133 -14.77 2.04 -21.95
N LEU A 134 -13.54 1.54 -22.10
CA LEU A 134 -13.21 0.14 -21.86
C LEU A 134 -13.16 -0.13 -20.36
N LYS A 135 -12.49 0.74 -19.59
CA LYS A 135 -12.37 0.59 -18.13
C LYS A 135 -13.72 0.59 -17.41
N LYS A 136 -14.68 1.40 -17.87
CA LYS A 136 -16.05 1.48 -17.35
C LYS A 136 -16.79 0.15 -17.34
N GLN A 137 -16.49 -0.75 -18.28
CA GLN A 137 -17.10 -2.07 -18.36
C GLN A 137 -16.69 -2.95 -17.16
N PHE A 138 -15.52 -2.69 -16.58
CA PHE A 138 -14.95 -3.49 -15.50
C PHE A 138 -15.44 -3.14 -14.09
N TYR A 139 -16.16 -2.04 -13.92
CA TYR A 139 -16.99 -1.82 -12.72
C TYR A 139 -18.03 -2.93 -12.51
N THR A 140 -18.20 -3.82 -13.50
CA THR A 140 -19.11 -4.96 -13.42
C THR A 140 -18.46 -6.33 -13.59
N ARG A 141 -17.22 -6.48 -14.12
CA ARG A 141 -16.49 -7.77 -14.33
C ARG A 141 -14.95 -7.61 -14.44
N VAL A 142 -14.18 -8.62 -14.01
CA VAL A 142 -12.70 -8.60 -13.89
C VAL A 142 -11.98 -9.04 -15.18
N ILE A 143 -10.94 -8.30 -15.64
CA ILE A 143 -9.93 -8.78 -16.60
C ILE A 143 -8.51 -8.64 -16.02
N CYS A 144 -7.86 -9.79 -15.84
CA CYS A 144 -6.42 -10.10 -16.02
C CYS A 144 -6.26 -11.62 -15.76
N ARG A 145 -7.18 -12.44 -16.26
CA ARG A 145 -7.55 -13.70 -15.59
C ARG A 145 -6.42 -14.72 -15.48
N GLU A 146 -5.56 -14.82 -16.49
CA GLU A 146 -4.52 -15.85 -16.51
C GLU A 146 -3.31 -15.46 -15.65
N ILE A 147 -2.72 -14.29 -15.89
CA ILE A 147 -1.59 -13.83 -15.07
C ILE A 147 -2.00 -13.56 -13.63
N LEU A 148 -3.18 -12.97 -13.38
CA LEU A 148 -3.68 -12.75 -12.02
C LEU A 148 -3.87 -14.09 -11.31
N LYS A 149 -4.32 -15.12 -12.02
CA LYS A 149 -4.45 -16.47 -11.46
C LYS A 149 -3.08 -17.06 -11.13
N GLU A 150 -2.12 -17.00 -12.04
CA GLU A 150 -0.76 -17.51 -11.79
C GLU A 150 -0.07 -16.79 -10.63
N TYR A 151 -0.16 -15.46 -10.60
CA TYR A 151 0.32 -14.63 -9.50
C TYR A 151 -0.38 -14.99 -8.19
N SER A 152 -1.72 -15.10 -8.19
CA SER A 152 -2.50 -15.49 -7.00
C SER A 152 -2.12 -16.87 -6.47
N GLU A 153 -1.90 -17.85 -7.35
CA GLU A 153 -1.44 -19.18 -6.95
C GLU A 153 -0.04 -19.14 -6.34
N GLY A 154 0.86 -18.30 -6.88
CA GLY A 154 2.18 -18.03 -6.31
C GLY A 154 2.11 -17.40 -4.93
N VAL A 155 1.32 -16.33 -4.78
CA VAL A 155 1.11 -15.62 -3.50
C VAL A 155 0.45 -16.51 -2.46
N LEU A 156 -0.51 -17.36 -2.83
CA LEU A 156 -1.11 -18.32 -1.90
C LEU A 156 -0.09 -19.32 -1.37
N LYS A 157 0.77 -19.88 -2.23
CA LYS A 157 1.85 -20.79 -1.81
C LYS A 157 2.85 -20.08 -0.90
N LEU A 158 3.22 -18.84 -1.23
CA LEU A 158 4.08 -18.02 -0.39
C LEU A 158 3.43 -17.74 0.97
N GLY A 159 2.15 -17.36 0.98
CA GLY A 159 1.37 -17.13 2.20
C GLY A 159 1.33 -18.37 3.09
N GLU A 160 1.15 -19.57 2.52
CA GLU A 160 1.22 -20.83 3.28
C GLU A 160 2.59 -21.05 3.95
N LEU A 161 3.68 -20.72 3.26
CA LEU A 161 5.03 -20.80 3.83
C LEU A 161 5.23 -19.76 4.93
N LEU A 162 4.85 -18.50 4.67
CA LEU A 162 4.96 -17.41 5.64
C LEU A 162 4.17 -17.71 6.91
N PHE A 163 2.94 -18.23 6.82
CA PHE A 163 2.17 -18.62 7.99
C PHE A 163 2.81 -19.75 8.80
N GLN A 164 3.50 -20.68 8.16
CA GLN A 164 4.25 -21.71 8.89
C GLN A 164 5.43 -21.12 9.64
N LEU A 165 6.21 -20.27 8.97
CA LEU A 165 7.38 -19.62 9.56
C LEU A 165 6.98 -18.66 10.69
N LEU A 166 5.88 -17.91 10.51
CA LEU A 166 5.30 -17.04 11.55
C LEU A 166 4.80 -17.85 12.74
N SER A 167 4.13 -19.00 12.51
CA SER A 167 3.72 -19.89 13.61
C SER A 167 4.93 -20.36 14.42
N GLU A 168 6.01 -20.77 13.76
CA GLU A 168 7.26 -21.18 14.42
C GLU A 168 7.97 -20.01 15.12
N ALA A 169 7.92 -18.81 14.53
CA ALA A 169 8.45 -17.59 15.14
C ALA A 169 7.74 -17.29 16.47
N LEU A 170 6.44 -17.57 16.54
CA LEU A 170 5.61 -17.46 17.74
C LEU A 170 5.80 -18.62 18.74
N GLY A 171 6.64 -19.61 18.44
CA GLY A 171 6.86 -20.79 19.28
C GLY A 171 5.71 -21.81 19.19
N LEU A 172 4.89 -21.73 18.15
CA LEU A 172 3.76 -22.61 17.90
C LEU A 172 4.12 -23.72 16.91
N ARG A 173 3.22 -24.70 16.74
CA ARG A 173 3.35 -25.68 15.66
C ARG A 173 3.23 -24.97 14.32
N SER A 174 4.03 -25.36 13.34
CA SER A 174 4.04 -24.75 11.99
C SER A 174 2.67 -24.72 11.32
N SER A 175 1.78 -25.68 11.61
CA SER A 175 0.43 -25.71 11.04
C SER A 175 -0.58 -24.78 11.69
N HIS A 176 -0.24 -24.10 12.79
CA HIS A 176 -1.22 -23.39 13.63
C HIS A 176 -1.98 -22.30 12.87
N LEU A 177 -1.28 -21.34 12.26
CA LEU A 177 -1.92 -20.26 11.49
C LEU A 177 -2.65 -20.78 10.23
N LYS A 178 -2.15 -21.86 9.63
CA LYS A 178 -2.83 -22.50 8.50
C LYS A 178 -4.18 -23.11 8.93
N GLU A 179 -4.22 -23.74 10.10
CA GLU A 179 -5.42 -24.37 10.67
C GLU A 179 -6.49 -23.35 11.11
N LEU A 180 -6.10 -22.11 11.42
CA LEU A 180 -7.03 -21.00 11.68
C LEU A 180 -7.74 -20.48 10.43
N ASN A 181 -7.49 -21.09 9.27
CA ASN A 181 -8.05 -20.69 7.98
C ASN A 181 -7.60 -19.31 7.50
N CYS A 182 -6.47 -18.80 8.00
CA CYS A 182 -5.88 -17.52 7.57
C CYS A 182 -5.58 -17.47 6.06
N THR A 183 -5.50 -18.62 5.39
CA THR A 183 -5.25 -18.76 3.94
C THR A 183 -6.52 -18.90 3.08
N LYS A 184 -7.72 -18.89 3.68
CA LYS A 184 -8.98 -19.15 2.93
C LYS A 184 -9.49 -17.98 2.10
N GLY A 185 -8.92 -16.79 2.26
CA GLY A 185 -9.24 -15.62 1.45
C GLY A 185 -7.98 -15.00 0.88
N LEU A 186 -7.96 -14.76 -0.43
CA LEU A 186 -6.99 -13.89 -1.08
C LEU A 186 -7.77 -12.76 -1.75
N GLN A 187 -7.47 -11.54 -1.35
CA GLN A 187 -7.92 -10.33 -2.03
C GLN A 187 -6.70 -9.70 -2.70
N VAL A 188 -6.80 -9.47 -4.02
CA VAL A 188 -5.75 -8.77 -4.76
C VAL A 188 -6.28 -7.39 -5.11
N LEU A 189 -5.56 -6.37 -4.64
CA LEU A 189 -5.78 -4.98 -4.99
C LEU A 189 -4.67 -4.55 -5.95
N CYS A 190 -5.05 -3.96 -7.07
CA CYS A 190 -4.12 -3.42 -8.06
C CYS A 190 -4.18 -1.91 -7.98
N HIS A 191 -3.28 -1.29 -7.22
CA HIS A 191 -3.22 0.16 -7.13
C HIS A 191 -2.47 0.76 -8.32
N TYR A 192 -2.90 1.96 -8.74
CA TYR A 192 -2.26 2.72 -9.80
C TYR A 192 -2.31 4.20 -9.44
N TYR A 193 -1.15 4.79 -9.24
CA TYR A 193 -0.98 6.18 -8.82
C TYR A 193 -0.39 6.97 -10.01
N PRO A 194 -1.16 7.86 -10.63
CA PRO A 194 -0.66 8.67 -11.73
C PRO A 194 0.13 9.89 -11.23
N ALA A 195 0.81 10.59 -12.14
CA ALA A 195 1.46 11.87 -11.88
C ALA A 195 0.55 12.85 -11.14
N CYS A 196 1.00 13.35 -9.99
CA CYS A 196 0.27 14.41 -9.30
C CYS A 196 0.92 15.77 -9.61
N PRO A 197 0.16 16.77 -10.10
CA PRO A 197 0.70 18.11 -10.33
C PRO A 197 0.95 18.90 -9.02
N GLN A 198 0.37 18.45 -7.90
CA GLN A 198 0.50 19.06 -6.57
C GLN A 198 0.67 17.98 -5.50
N PRO A 199 1.75 17.18 -5.55
CA PRO A 199 1.95 16.06 -4.63
C PRO A 199 2.02 16.49 -3.17
N GLU A 200 2.39 17.75 -2.90
CA GLU A 200 2.42 18.33 -1.57
C GLU A 200 1.05 18.55 -0.93
N LEU A 201 -0.04 18.46 -1.69
CA LEU A 201 -1.40 18.71 -1.20
C LEU A 201 -2.21 17.42 -1.00
N THR A 202 -1.65 16.26 -1.34
CA THR A 202 -2.38 14.99 -1.31
C THR A 202 -1.48 13.85 -0.86
N LEU A 203 -2.10 12.69 -0.63
CA LEU A 203 -1.42 11.44 -0.33
C LEU A 203 -2.00 10.37 -1.25
N GLY A 204 -1.17 9.48 -1.80
CA GLY A 204 -1.72 8.38 -2.59
C GLY A 204 -2.50 7.38 -1.72
N ALA A 205 -2.07 7.17 -0.46
CA ALA A 205 -2.89 6.57 0.58
C ALA A 205 -2.69 7.28 1.93
N CYS A 206 -3.73 7.29 2.77
CA CYS A 206 -3.68 7.90 4.10
C CYS A 206 -3.13 6.95 5.17
N LYS A 207 -2.76 7.49 6.33
CA LYS A 207 -2.51 6.73 7.57
C LYS A 207 -3.56 5.64 7.88
N HIS A 208 -3.15 4.36 7.83
CA HIS A 208 -3.99 3.20 8.14
C HIS A 208 -3.22 1.92 8.50
N GLU A 209 -3.81 1.08 9.35
CA GLU A 209 -3.37 -0.30 9.61
C GLU A 209 -4.18 -1.28 8.77
N ASP A 210 -3.56 -2.39 8.36
CA ASP A 210 -4.23 -3.44 7.59
C ASP A 210 -5.06 -4.33 8.50
N ASN A 211 -6.32 -4.55 8.13
CA ASN A 211 -7.27 -5.33 8.91
C ASN A 211 -7.24 -6.85 8.57
N ASP A 212 -6.16 -7.33 7.96
CA ASP A 212 -5.99 -8.73 7.56
C ASP A 212 -5.02 -9.50 8.49
N PHE A 213 -4.56 -10.68 8.08
CA PHE A 213 -3.51 -11.40 8.80
C PHE A 213 -2.12 -10.98 8.35
N ILE A 214 -1.89 -11.01 7.05
CA ILE A 214 -0.67 -10.51 6.40
C ILE A 214 -1.06 -9.91 5.06
N THR A 215 -0.38 -8.85 4.66
CA THR A 215 -0.38 -8.36 3.27
C THR A 215 0.97 -8.67 2.62
N VAL A 216 0.91 -8.95 1.31
CA VAL A 216 2.08 -9.20 0.44
C VAL A 216 2.01 -8.19 -0.69
N LEU A 217 2.91 -7.23 -0.66
CA LEU A 217 2.95 -6.08 -1.56
C LEU A 217 4.08 -6.24 -2.60
N LEU A 218 3.69 -6.13 -3.87
CA LEU A 218 4.60 -6.02 -5.00
C LEU A 218 4.69 -4.54 -5.42
N GLN A 219 5.84 -3.93 -5.20
CA GLN A 219 6.11 -2.55 -5.63
C GLN A 219 6.66 -2.52 -7.07
N ASP A 220 6.49 -1.39 -7.74
CA ASP A 220 7.24 -1.09 -8.95
C ASP A 220 8.65 -0.57 -8.62
N HIS A 221 9.37 -0.05 -9.61
CA HIS A 221 10.73 0.45 -9.43
C HIS A 221 10.80 1.88 -8.89
N ILE A 222 9.66 2.59 -8.81
CA ILE A 222 9.58 3.96 -8.28
C ILE A 222 9.45 3.92 -6.76
N GLY A 223 8.62 3.01 -6.25
CA GLY A 223 8.47 2.77 -4.81
C GLY A 223 7.48 3.72 -4.15
N GLY A 224 7.96 4.48 -3.16
CA GLY A 224 7.17 5.47 -2.40
C GLY A 224 6.23 4.89 -1.33
N LEU A 225 6.41 3.63 -0.96
CA LEU A 225 5.93 3.10 0.31
C LEU A 225 6.72 3.74 1.46
N GLN A 226 6.00 4.26 2.45
CA GLN A 226 6.57 4.71 3.72
C GLN A 226 6.00 3.91 4.88
N VAL A 227 6.84 3.54 5.84
CA VAL A 227 6.43 2.86 7.08
C VAL A 227 6.71 3.74 8.29
N LEU A 228 5.83 3.68 9.29
CA LEU A 228 6.01 4.42 10.54
C LEU A 228 6.74 3.53 11.56
N HIS A 229 8.04 3.75 11.74
CA HIS A 229 8.87 3.01 12.69
C HIS A 229 9.44 3.95 13.75
N ARG A 230 9.24 3.63 15.04
CA ARG A 230 9.69 4.46 16.19
C ARG A 230 9.28 5.92 16.08
N ASN A 231 8.04 6.17 15.65
CA ASN A 231 7.46 7.50 15.45
C ASN A 231 8.18 8.34 14.37
N GLN A 232 8.85 7.69 13.43
CA GLN A 232 9.48 8.32 12.28
C GLN A 232 9.04 7.62 11.00
N TRP A 233 8.81 8.42 9.96
CA TRP A 233 8.54 7.90 8.62
C TRP A 233 9.82 7.45 7.96
N VAL A 234 9.73 6.28 7.33
CA VAL A 234 10.83 5.57 6.74
C VAL A 234 10.42 5.15 5.34
N ASP A 235 11.23 5.50 4.34
CA ASP A 235 11.03 5.00 2.98
C ASP A 235 11.44 3.53 2.89
N VAL A 236 10.62 2.73 2.22
CA VAL A 236 10.94 1.34 1.89
C VAL A 236 11.37 1.29 0.42
N PRO A 237 12.68 1.20 0.14
CA PRO A 237 13.15 1.20 -1.24
C PRO A 237 12.69 -0.08 -1.95
N PRO A 238 12.20 0.02 -3.20
CA PRO A 238 11.83 -1.15 -3.97
C PRO A 238 13.09 -1.96 -4.29
N LEU A 239 13.03 -3.28 -4.04
CA LEU A 239 14.09 -4.21 -4.42
C LEU A 239 13.64 -5.09 -5.60
N PRO A 240 14.51 -5.33 -6.59
CA PRO A 240 14.19 -6.23 -7.71
C PRO A 240 13.74 -7.60 -7.21
N ALA A 241 12.62 -8.09 -7.75
CA ALA A 241 12.00 -9.37 -7.41
C ALA A 241 11.77 -9.60 -5.90
N ALA A 242 11.67 -8.53 -5.10
CA ALA A 242 11.31 -8.64 -3.70
C ALA A 242 9.81 -8.33 -3.50
N LEU A 243 9.25 -8.92 -2.44
CA LEU A 243 7.90 -8.61 -1.96
C LEU A 243 8.00 -8.05 -0.55
N VAL A 244 7.27 -6.97 -0.27
CA VAL A 244 7.12 -6.48 1.10
C VAL A 244 6.03 -7.30 1.78
N VAL A 245 6.30 -7.77 2.98
CA VAL A 245 5.34 -8.47 3.83
C VAL A 245 5.09 -7.62 5.06
N ASN A 246 3.82 -7.47 5.40
CA ASN A 246 3.40 -6.84 6.62
C ASN A 246 2.41 -7.70 7.40
N LEU A 247 2.39 -7.48 8.71
CA LEU A 247 1.46 -8.15 9.60
C LEU A 247 0.24 -7.25 9.83
N GLY A 248 -0.95 -7.81 9.66
CA GLY A 248 -2.21 -7.12 9.91
C GLY A 248 -2.77 -7.36 11.32
N ASP A 249 -3.79 -6.59 11.67
CA ASP A 249 -4.40 -6.53 12.99
C ASP A 249 -4.97 -7.88 13.47
N LEU A 250 -5.47 -8.72 12.55
CA LEU A 250 -6.04 -10.02 12.92
C LEU A 250 -4.97 -10.97 13.44
N LEU A 251 -3.75 -10.88 12.89
CA LEU A 251 -2.63 -11.64 13.41
C LEU A 251 -2.25 -11.12 14.80
N GLN A 252 -2.18 -9.80 14.98
CA GLN A 252 -1.84 -9.20 16.28
C GLN A 252 -2.85 -9.57 17.38
N ALA A 253 -4.15 -9.47 17.10
CA ALA A 253 -5.21 -9.81 18.04
C ALA A 253 -5.13 -11.28 18.50
N SER A 254 -4.72 -12.17 17.59
CA SER A 254 -4.56 -13.60 17.85
C SER A 254 -3.41 -13.93 18.81
N PHE A 255 -2.46 -13.01 19.03
CA PHE A 255 -1.24 -13.24 19.82
C PHE A 255 -0.98 -12.22 20.94
N SER A 256 -2.05 -11.57 21.42
CA SER A 256 -2.12 -10.48 22.42
C SER A 256 -1.38 -10.65 23.77
N ASN A 257 -0.65 -11.74 23.99
CA ASN A 257 0.31 -11.91 25.10
C ASN A 257 1.77 -11.61 24.72
N SER A 258 2.05 -11.20 23.48
CA SER A 258 3.39 -10.90 23.01
C SER A 258 3.48 -9.44 22.56
N ASN A 259 4.55 -8.75 22.93
CA ASN A 259 4.82 -7.32 22.69
C ASN A 259 5.02 -6.96 21.20
N TYR A 260 4.16 -7.43 20.30
CA TYR A 260 4.13 -7.01 18.91
C TYR A 260 3.26 -5.76 18.82
N ALA A 261 3.86 -4.59 18.94
CA ALA A 261 3.21 -3.33 18.62
C ALA A 261 3.70 -2.91 17.24
N ILE A 262 2.83 -2.96 16.25
CA ILE A 262 3.14 -2.52 14.90
C ILE A 262 2.13 -1.47 14.55
N PHE A 263 2.64 -0.30 14.16
CA PHE A 263 1.87 0.77 13.56
C PHE A 263 2.12 0.68 12.07
N LEU A 264 1.05 0.64 11.30
CA LEU A 264 1.13 0.78 9.87
C LEU A 264 0.38 1.97 9.37
N VAL A 265 0.92 2.45 8.27
CA VAL A 265 0.36 3.33 7.28
C VAL A 265 0.99 2.93 5.96
N SER A 266 0.22 2.45 4.99
CA SER A 266 0.62 2.68 3.60
C SER A 266 0.34 4.16 3.32
N CYS A 267 1.39 4.95 3.14
CA CYS A 267 1.35 6.02 2.15
C CYS A 267 1.87 5.37 0.88
N ASP A 268 1.00 4.77 0.09
CA ASP A 268 1.36 4.38 -1.26
C ASP A 268 1.44 5.66 -2.11
N PHE A 269 2.64 6.19 -2.35
CA PHE A 269 2.87 7.15 -3.42
C PHE A 269 3.62 6.45 -4.54
N VAL A 270 3.00 6.24 -5.71
CA VAL A 270 3.80 6.11 -6.94
C VAL A 270 3.56 7.39 -7.76
N CYS A 271 4.49 8.33 -7.65
CA CYS A 271 4.47 9.56 -8.43
C CYS A 271 5.27 9.31 -9.73
N SER A 272 4.55 9.32 -10.86
CA SER A 272 4.95 9.41 -12.28
C SER A 272 6.40 9.34 -12.73
N GLU A 273 6.59 8.67 -13.86
CA GLU A 273 7.56 9.10 -14.87
C GLU A 273 7.18 10.51 -15.39
N LEU A 274 8.06 11.46 -15.10
CA LEU A 274 8.33 12.61 -15.97
C LEU A 274 9.25 12.10 -17.08
N GLU A 275 8.68 11.79 -18.26
CA GLU A 275 9.39 11.92 -19.53
C GLU A 275 8.59 12.82 -20.48
#